data_AF-A0A1R2AR12-F1
#
_entry.id   AF-A0A1R2AR12-F1
#
_cell.length_a   1.000
_cell.length_b   1.000
_cell.length_c   1.000
_cell.angle_alpha   90.00
_cell.angle_beta   90.00
_cell.angle_gamma   90.00
#
_symmetry.space_group_name_H-M   'P 1'
#
loop_
_entity.id
_entity.type
_entity.pdbx_description
1 polymer ?
#
loop_
_entity_poly.entity_id
_entity_poly.type
_entity_poly.pdbx_seq_one_letter_code
_entity_poly.pdbx_strand_id
1 'polypeptide(L)'
;MEKIKITRIEHNIDRSHSPFSIKLRLNNNIDLEINDSTFSIPHNTSFTIFLLSNSSELAKSPILNSSLFTHNDQLWIPLFSISHTSQSLFQCKVLIQNEVLERFKEKNPNENHQRSTSSHSWSSDKIHGFNSVLGHVGDKKPYDDLGKNRTVIGEISEKISEELKNSVKKLWKLLEVERKAKETLCDQIMVLKADLAREKDESKKREKAILHDLQVAEMTISDMKFEVLKTRTENKAVQAENSRLLTELKMKEENYLTQMEHFKDLRNEFESTYASSSCLLQKIDDFSGKNDNTYQDQIKNKDETIKELNREVSELKILNKSILLSQQINRPDEIDELLHQKSKQLKIVGHFFKDQEQGYVFNSKRIVLIVKSGQLLCKHGSIYKPFEEYMESIGAIVHDKNPSHKRIRSHDLESKGSSSKLGRPGLCRSHLKSPISNNH
;
A
#
# COMPACT_ATOMS: atom_id res chain seq x y z
N MET A 1 -1.43 -18.67 37.79
CA MET A 1 -0.10 -18.45 37.18
C MET A 1 -0.03 -19.30 35.94
N GLU A 2 0.30 -18.71 34.79
CA GLU A 2 0.54 -19.49 33.58
C GLU A 2 1.94 -20.10 33.65
N LYS A 3 2.02 -21.42 33.46
CA LYS A 3 3.29 -22.15 33.40
C LYS A 3 3.73 -22.23 31.96
N ILE A 4 4.77 -21.49 31.62
CA ILE A 4 5.32 -21.46 30.27
C ILE A 4 6.63 -22.24 30.28
N LYS A 5 6.80 -23.09 29.27
CA LYS A 5 8.04 -23.81 29.02
C LYS A 5 8.58 -23.41 27.66
N ILE A 6 9.87 -23.07 27.62
CA ILE A 6 10.62 -22.96 26.36
C ILE A 6 11.04 -24.37 25.97
N THR A 7 10.60 -24.83 24.80
CA THR A 7 10.83 -26.22 24.37
C THR A 7 11.82 -26.34 23.22
N ARG A 8 12.01 -25.28 22.42
CA ARG A 8 12.93 -25.29 21.30
C ARG A 8 13.40 -23.89 20.91
N ILE A 9 14.63 -23.80 20.42
CA ILE A 9 15.18 -22.59 19.80
C ILE A 9 15.61 -22.98 18.38
N GLU A 10 15.17 -22.22 17.38
CA GLU A 10 15.60 -22.38 15.98
C GLU A 10 16.39 -21.15 15.54
N HIS A 11 17.67 -21.37 15.24
CA HIS A 11 18.58 -20.32 14.77
C HIS A 11 18.45 -20.09 13.28
N ASN A 12 18.67 -18.84 12.86
CA ASN A 12 18.88 -18.52 11.46
C ASN A 12 20.22 -19.14 10.99
N ILE A 13 20.17 -19.84 9.86
CA ILE A 13 21.19 -20.80 9.38
C ILE A 13 22.55 -20.12 9.08
N ASP A 14 22.57 -18.80 8.91
CA ASP A 14 23.74 -18.05 8.47
C ASP A 14 24.72 -17.61 9.58
N ARG A 15 24.49 -17.98 10.86
CA ARG A 15 25.43 -17.62 11.95
C ARG A 15 25.66 -18.75 12.95
N SER A 16 26.92 -19.18 13.04
CA SER A 16 27.41 -20.08 14.09
C SER A 16 27.53 -19.34 15.42
N HIS A 17 26.39 -19.12 16.09
CA HIS A 17 26.38 -18.74 17.49
C HIS A 17 25.78 -19.90 18.26
N SER A 18 26.59 -20.60 19.06
CA SER A 18 26.11 -21.49 20.11
C SER A 18 25.52 -20.61 21.21
N PRO A 19 24.19 -20.52 21.38
CA PRO A 19 23.65 -19.84 22.55
C PRO A 19 23.98 -20.67 23.80
N PHE A 20 24.27 -20.00 24.91
CA PHE A 20 24.57 -20.70 26.17
C PHE A 20 23.42 -20.59 27.19
N SER A 21 22.59 -19.54 27.17
CA SER A 21 21.41 -19.43 28.03
C SER A 21 20.35 -18.44 27.52
N ILE A 22 19.10 -18.62 27.96
CA ILE A 22 18.00 -17.67 27.77
C ILE A 22 17.75 -16.94 29.09
N LYS A 23 17.52 -15.63 29.01
CA LYS A 23 17.17 -14.80 30.16
C LYS A 23 15.82 -14.13 29.96
N LEU A 24 14.97 -14.17 30.97
CA LEU A 24 13.67 -13.53 30.99
C LEU A 24 13.71 -12.36 31.97
N ARG A 25 13.41 -11.17 31.45
CA ARG A 25 13.32 -9.93 32.23
C ARG A 25 11.85 -9.57 32.39
N LEU A 26 11.37 -9.55 33.62
CA LEU A 26 10.05 -9.03 33.97
C LEU A 26 10.10 -7.49 34.05
N ASN A 27 8.97 -6.81 33.88
CA ASN A 27 8.87 -5.34 34.01
C ASN A 27 9.45 -4.77 35.32
N ASN A 28 9.56 -5.58 36.37
CA ASN A 28 10.14 -5.18 37.66
C ASN A 28 11.68 -5.31 37.71
N ASN A 29 12.36 -5.43 36.56
CA ASN A 29 13.81 -5.70 36.44
C ASN A 29 14.28 -6.97 37.17
N ILE A 30 13.35 -7.90 37.44
CA ILE A 30 13.70 -9.22 37.95
C ILE A 30 14.12 -10.06 36.75
N ASP A 31 15.34 -10.57 36.85
CA ASP A 31 16.04 -11.32 35.83
C ASP A 31 16.02 -12.81 36.21
N LEU A 32 15.42 -13.64 35.35
CA LEU A 32 15.33 -15.10 35.52
C LEU A 32 16.13 -15.77 34.40
N GLU A 33 17.16 -16.54 34.75
CA GLU A 33 17.87 -17.36 33.78
C GLU A 33 17.15 -18.71 33.62
N ILE A 34 16.81 -19.05 32.38
CA ILE A 34 16.00 -20.22 32.05
C ILE A 34 16.92 -21.26 31.41
N ASN A 35 17.20 -22.31 32.18
CA ASN A 35 17.90 -23.51 31.74
C ASN A 35 16.87 -24.66 31.70
N ASP A 36 16.20 -24.84 30.55
CA ASP A 36 15.25 -25.92 30.22
C ASP A 36 14.10 -26.22 31.22
N SER A 37 13.87 -25.32 32.18
CA SER A 37 12.89 -25.50 33.24
C SER A 37 11.60 -24.70 32.98
N THR A 38 10.48 -25.26 33.44
CA THR A 38 9.18 -24.59 33.41
C THR A 38 9.20 -23.42 34.39
N PHE A 39 8.80 -22.24 33.94
CA PHE A 39 8.74 -21.04 34.78
C PHE A 39 7.31 -20.50 34.85
N SER A 40 6.99 -19.84 35.97
CA SER A 40 5.66 -19.29 36.22
C SER A 40 5.70 -17.78 36.05
N ILE A 41 4.83 -17.26 35.20
CA ILE A 41 4.67 -15.81 35.04
C ILE A 41 3.45 -15.36 35.85
N PRO A 42 3.58 -14.31 36.69
CA PRO A 42 2.42 -13.73 37.35
C PRO A 42 1.44 -13.14 36.32
N HIS A 43 0.15 -13.20 36.61
CA HIS A 43 -0.87 -12.65 35.71
C HIS A 43 -0.62 -11.16 35.45
N ASN A 44 -0.89 -10.72 34.21
CA ASN A 44 -0.74 -9.33 33.76
C ASN A 44 0.69 -8.76 33.82
N THR A 45 1.72 -9.62 33.84
CA THR A 45 3.13 -9.17 33.80
C THR A 45 3.65 -9.24 32.37
N SER A 46 4.06 -8.10 31.81
CA SER A 46 4.84 -8.14 30.56
C SER A 46 6.26 -8.60 30.85
N PHE A 47 6.84 -9.33 29.91
CA PHE A 47 8.19 -9.84 30.01
C PHE A 47 8.89 -9.76 28.66
N THR A 48 10.21 -9.70 28.70
CA THR A 48 11.08 -9.71 27.52
C THR A 48 12.06 -10.87 27.64
N ILE A 49 12.18 -11.63 26.55
CA ILE A 49 13.14 -12.72 26.41
C ILE A 49 14.42 -12.17 25.75
N PHE A 50 15.57 -12.51 26.34
CA PHE A 50 16.91 -12.21 25.88
C PHE A 50 17.68 -13.50 25.59
N LEU A 51 18.43 -13.49 24.48
CA LEU A 51 19.41 -14.51 24.15
C LEU A 51 20.79 -14.05 24.65
N LEU A 52 21.47 -14.89 25.44
CA LEU A 52 22.79 -14.57 25.98
C LEU A 52 23.91 -15.42 25.35
N SER A 53 25.08 -14.81 25.20
CA SER A 53 26.36 -15.50 24.95
C SER A 53 27.43 -14.97 25.88
N ASN A 54 28.14 -15.87 26.57
CA ASN A 54 29.26 -15.57 27.47
C ASN A 54 29.07 -14.27 28.29
N SER A 55 27.87 -14.07 28.87
CA SER A 55 27.42 -12.91 29.67
C SER A 55 26.97 -11.62 28.95
N SER A 56 26.84 -11.62 27.63
CA SER A 56 26.36 -10.47 26.83
C SER A 56 25.00 -10.72 26.16
N GLU A 57 24.15 -9.69 26.09
CA GLU A 57 22.85 -9.73 25.40
C GLU A 57 23.05 -9.70 23.87
N LEU A 58 22.70 -10.79 23.18
CA LEU A 58 22.83 -10.91 21.73
C LEU A 58 21.57 -10.49 20.98
N ALA A 59 20.42 -10.90 21.48
CA ALA A 59 19.13 -10.68 20.86
C ALA A 59 18.03 -10.49 21.90
N LYS A 60 17.01 -9.71 21.55
CA LYS A 60 15.84 -9.46 22.38
C LYS A 60 14.55 -9.66 21.61
N SER A 61 13.51 -10.09 22.31
CA SER A 61 12.14 -10.06 21.81
C SER A 61 11.55 -8.65 21.91
N PRO A 62 10.59 -8.29 21.05
CA PRO A 62 9.70 -7.17 21.33
C PRO A 62 8.83 -7.46 22.57
N ILE A 63 8.26 -6.42 23.18
CA ILE A 63 7.33 -6.59 24.31
C ILE A 63 6.19 -7.50 23.84
N LEU A 64 6.01 -8.63 24.53
CA LEU A 64 5.24 -9.78 24.04
C LEU A 64 3.77 -9.54 23.72
N ASN A 65 3.20 -8.43 24.18
CA ASN A 65 1.82 -8.07 23.85
C ASN A 65 1.58 -7.86 22.34
N SER A 66 2.62 -7.78 21.50
CA SER A 66 2.50 -7.47 20.08
C SER A 66 3.22 -8.42 19.12
N SER A 67 3.84 -9.52 19.58
CA SER A 67 4.79 -10.27 18.74
C SER A 67 4.80 -11.78 18.95
N LEU A 68 3.63 -12.36 19.22
CA LEU A 68 3.41 -13.81 19.10
C LEU A 68 3.03 -14.15 17.67
N PHE A 69 3.60 -15.22 17.12
CA PHE A 69 3.14 -15.76 15.85
C PHE A 69 2.95 -17.27 15.94
N THR A 70 2.01 -17.78 15.15
CA THR A 70 1.76 -19.21 15.00
C THR A 70 2.47 -19.74 13.77
N HIS A 71 3.13 -20.88 13.90
CA HIS A 71 3.75 -21.61 12.80
C HIS A 71 3.68 -23.10 13.09
N ASN A 72 3.04 -23.89 12.21
CA ASN A 72 2.74 -25.31 12.42
C ASN A 72 1.96 -25.59 13.73
N ASP A 73 0.89 -24.84 13.99
CA ASP A 73 0.06 -24.93 15.21
C ASP A 73 0.83 -24.78 16.54
N GLN A 74 2.03 -24.22 16.44
CA GLN A 74 2.94 -23.97 17.55
C GLN A 74 3.15 -22.46 17.71
N LEU A 75 3.30 -22.00 18.95
CA LEU A 75 3.38 -20.59 19.28
C LEU A 75 4.86 -20.18 19.45
N TRP A 76 5.31 -19.24 18.62
CA TRP A 76 6.70 -18.84 18.52
C TRP A 76 6.92 -17.38 18.87
N ILE A 77 8.10 -17.08 19.38
CA ILE A 77 8.58 -15.73 19.71
C ILE A 77 9.84 -15.43 18.89
N PRO A 78 9.85 -14.39 18.05
CA PRO A 78 11.03 -14.00 17.29
C PRO A 78 11.99 -13.16 18.15
N LEU A 79 13.29 -13.40 18.00
CA LEU A 79 14.36 -12.66 18.64
C LEU A 79 15.19 -11.92 17.60
N PHE A 80 15.45 -10.63 17.86
CA PHE A 80 16.17 -9.74 16.96
C PHE A 80 17.46 -9.25 17.59
N SER A 81 18.50 -9.05 16.78
CA SER A 81 19.81 -8.59 17.24
C SER A 81 19.73 -7.23 17.92
N ILE A 82 20.47 -7.09 19.01
CA ILE A 82 20.64 -5.79 19.69
C ILE A 82 21.81 -5.07 19.01
N SER A 83 21.57 -4.43 17.86
CA SER A 83 22.58 -3.61 17.17
C SER A 83 22.34 -2.11 17.42
N HIS A 84 23.44 -1.36 17.56
CA HIS A 84 23.42 0.11 17.64
C HIS A 84 23.12 0.79 16.30
N THR A 85 23.27 0.04 15.20
CA THR A 85 22.79 0.41 13.88
C THR A 85 21.31 0.07 13.83
N SER A 86 20.46 1.04 13.50
CA SER A 86 19.00 1.05 13.63
C SER A 86 18.22 -0.01 12.83
N GLN A 87 18.87 -1.09 12.39
CA GLN A 87 18.31 -2.22 11.66
C GLN A 87 18.25 -3.46 12.56
N SER A 88 17.05 -3.82 13.01
CA SER A 88 16.81 -5.05 13.78
C SER A 88 16.89 -6.28 12.85
N LEU A 89 17.97 -7.05 12.92
CA LEU A 89 18.12 -8.29 12.15
C LEU A 89 17.53 -9.47 12.93
N PHE A 90 16.72 -10.30 12.27
CA PHE A 90 16.18 -11.54 12.85
C PHE A 90 17.32 -12.54 13.14
N GLN A 91 17.42 -13.02 14.38
CA GLN A 91 18.45 -13.98 14.79
C GLN A 91 17.92 -15.40 14.98
N CYS A 92 16.85 -15.56 15.73
CA CYS A 92 16.28 -16.87 16.03
C CYS A 92 14.82 -16.75 16.45
N LYS A 93 14.14 -17.89 16.54
CA LYS A 93 12.78 -17.99 17.08
C LYS A 93 12.74 -19.02 18.21
N VAL A 94 11.95 -18.74 19.23
CA VAL A 94 11.80 -19.55 20.42
C VAL A 94 10.38 -20.13 20.45
N LEU A 95 10.28 -21.44 20.58
CA LEU A 95 9.02 -22.15 20.75
C LEU A 95 8.62 -22.10 22.23
N ILE A 96 7.41 -21.62 22.50
CA ILE A 96 6.83 -21.65 23.84
C ILE A 96 5.60 -22.55 23.89
N GLN A 97 5.50 -23.30 24.97
CA GLN A 97 4.36 -24.16 25.24
C GLN A 97 3.80 -23.84 26.62
N ASN A 98 2.49 -23.65 26.70
CA ASN A 98 1.78 -23.62 27.97
C ASN A 98 1.55 -25.08 28.41
N GLU A 99 2.06 -25.46 29.58
CA GLU A 99 1.92 -26.82 30.10
C GLU A 99 0.46 -27.21 30.38
N VAL A 100 -0.42 -26.22 30.60
CA VAL A 100 -1.81 -26.45 31.04
C VAL A 100 -2.78 -26.48 29.85
N LEU A 101 -2.36 -26.05 28.65
CA LEU A 101 -3.25 -25.90 27.50
C LEU A 101 -2.99 -27.01 26.47
N GLU A 102 -3.81 -28.06 26.50
CA GLU A 102 -3.89 -29.04 25.43
C GLU A 102 -4.20 -28.34 24.08
N ARG A 103 -3.36 -28.66 23.08
CA ARG A 103 -3.52 -28.46 21.63
C ARG A 103 -4.60 -27.44 21.21
N PHE A 104 -4.17 -26.30 20.70
CA PHE A 104 -5.00 -25.45 19.84
C PHE A 104 -5.44 -26.25 18.60
N LYS A 105 -6.56 -26.96 18.68
CA LYS A 105 -7.35 -27.31 17.51
C LYS A 105 -8.27 -26.12 17.24
N GLU A 106 -8.01 -25.44 16.13
CA GLU A 106 -8.96 -24.49 15.56
C GLU A 106 -10.35 -25.12 15.48
N LYS A 107 -11.33 -24.50 16.13
CA LYS A 107 -12.73 -24.74 15.82
C LYS A 107 -12.98 -24.16 14.43
N ASN A 108 -13.16 -25.03 13.45
CA ASN A 108 -13.78 -24.67 12.17
C ASN A 108 -15.06 -23.83 12.41
N PRO A 109 -15.25 -22.68 11.75
CA PRO A 109 -16.52 -22.00 11.73
C PRO A 109 -17.36 -22.60 10.61
N ASN A 110 -17.91 -23.81 10.83
CA ASN A 110 -18.97 -24.31 9.95
C ASN A 110 -20.32 -23.80 10.43
N GLU A 111 -20.98 -23.13 9.50
CA GLU A 111 -22.39 -22.79 9.45
C GLU A 111 -23.29 -23.81 10.17
N ASN A 112 -24.17 -23.31 11.03
CA ASN A 112 -25.50 -23.90 11.19
C ASN A 112 -26.49 -22.84 11.69
N HIS A 113 -27.08 -22.14 10.73
CA HIS A 113 -28.43 -21.64 10.84
C HIS A 113 -29.40 -22.83 10.80
N GLN A 114 -29.92 -23.28 11.94
CA GLN A 114 -31.24 -23.91 11.97
C GLN A 114 -32.00 -23.57 13.26
N ARG A 115 -33.04 -22.76 13.06
CA ARG A 115 -34.40 -22.84 13.63
C ARG A 115 -34.51 -23.16 15.12
N SER A 116 -34.82 -22.13 15.90
CA SER A 116 -35.66 -22.28 17.09
C SER A 116 -37.02 -21.63 16.81
N THR A 117 -37.99 -22.49 16.49
CA THR A 117 -39.41 -22.15 16.52
C THR A 117 -39.91 -22.14 17.96
N SER A 118 -40.75 -21.14 18.24
CA SER A 118 -41.88 -21.16 19.18
C SER A 118 -41.69 -21.75 20.58
N SER A 119 -41.75 -20.89 21.59
CA SER A 119 -42.92 -20.80 22.48
C SER A 119 -42.56 -19.84 23.59
N HIS A 120 -43.41 -18.83 23.83
CA HIS A 120 -43.71 -18.21 25.13
C HIS A 120 -44.76 -17.12 24.84
N SER A 121 -46.00 -17.56 24.72
CA SER A 121 -47.17 -16.70 24.86
C SER A 121 -47.25 -16.26 26.32
N TRP A 122 -46.97 -14.99 26.60
CA TRP A 122 -47.34 -14.40 27.87
C TRP A 122 -48.83 -14.08 27.81
N SER A 123 -49.60 -14.80 28.61
CA SER A 123 -51.02 -14.56 28.82
C SER A 123 -51.22 -13.17 29.43
N SER A 124 -51.78 -12.24 28.66
CA SER A 124 -52.73 -11.29 29.24
C SER A 124 -54.07 -11.98 29.24
N ASP A 125 -54.68 -12.19 30.42
CA ASP A 125 -56.10 -11.91 30.62
C ASP A 125 -56.58 -12.22 32.04
N LYS A 126 -57.36 -11.26 32.56
CA LYS A 126 -58.32 -11.34 33.69
C LYS A 126 -57.78 -11.22 35.11
N ILE A 127 -57.65 -9.98 35.57
CA ILE A 127 -57.94 -9.64 36.97
C ILE A 127 -59.41 -9.18 37.02
N HIS A 128 -60.23 -9.96 37.73
CA HIS A 128 -61.64 -9.69 37.97
C HIS A 128 -61.82 -8.36 38.72
N GLY A 129 -62.65 -7.48 38.15
CA GLY A 129 -63.16 -6.30 38.82
C GLY A 129 -64.10 -6.69 39.97
N PHE A 130 -63.85 -6.11 41.15
CA PHE A 130 -64.80 -6.04 42.24
C PHE A 130 -65.90 -5.04 41.88
N ASN A 131 -67.13 -5.53 41.64
CA ASN A 131 -68.33 -4.70 41.66
C ASN A 131 -68.99 -4.81 43.04
N SER A 132 -69.10 -3.66 43.70
CA SER A 132 -70.09 -3.40 44.75
C SER A 132 -71.41 -2.97 44.08
N VAL A 133 -72.54 -3.47 44.58
CA VAL A 133 -73.90 -2.84 44.74
C VAL A 133 -74.84 -4.00 45.15
N LEU A 134 -75.20 -4.11 46.44
CA LEU A 134 -76.39 -3.57 47.13
C LEU A 134 -77.74 -4.23 46.74
N GLY A 135 -78.39 -4.86 47.72
CA GLY A 135 -79.78 -5.33 47.66
C GLY A 135 -80.28 -5.81 49.02
N HIS A 136 -81.06 -4.97 49.70
CA HIS A 136 -81.73 -5.14 51.00
C HIS A 136 -82.65 -6.37 51.11
N VAL A 137 -82.73 -6.97 52.30
CA VAL A 137 -83.91 -7.25 53.19
C VAL A 137 -83.26 -7.81 54.49
N GLY A 138 -83.44 -7.35 55.74
CA GLY A 138 -84.56 -6.79 56.46
C GLY A 138 -84.87 -7.75 57.62
N ASP A 139 -84.43 -7.45 58.85
CA ASP A 139 -85.17 -7.86 60.05
C ASP A 139 -84.77 -7.11 61.33
N LYS A 140 -85.80 -6.86 62.16
CA LYS A 140 -85.86 -5.91 63.26
C LYS A 140 -85.39 -6.51 64.60
N LYS A 141 -84.77 -5.70 65.46
CA LYS A 141 -85.32 -5.32 66.80
C LYS A 141 -84.43 -4.29 67.52
N PRO A 142 -85.01 -3.40 68.35
CA PRO A 142 -84.29 -2.30 68.98
C PRO A 142 -83.78 -2.69 70.37
N TYR A 143 -82.62 -2.16 70.74
CA TYR A 143 -82.27 -1.91 72.14
C TYR A 143 -81.78 -0.47 72.24
N ASP A 144 -82.54 0.33 72.98
CA ASP A 144 -82.14 1.65 73.45
C ASP A 144 -81.02 1.48 74.49
N ASP A 145 -79.91 2.21 74.30
CA ASP A 145 -79.26 3.06 75.32
C ASP A 145 -77.86 3.53 74.86
N LEU A 146 -77.76 4.37 73.82
CA LEU A 146 -76.45 4.90 73.34
C LEU A 146 -76.58 6.33 72.74
N GLY A 147 -77.20 7.25 73.47
CA GLY A 147 -77.38 8.64 73.00
C GLY A 147 -76.09 9.46 72.89
N LYS A 148 -75.02 9.11 73.63
CA LYS A 148 -73.73 9.86 73.63
C LYS A 148 -72.58 9.16 72.91
N ASN A 149 -72.65 7.85 72.73
CA ASN A 149 -71.62 7.08 72.01
C ASN A 149 -71.86 7.04 70.49
N ARG A 150 -73.10 7.28 70.02
CA ARG A 150 -73.41 7.34 68.58
C ARG A 150 -72.79 8.55 67.87
N THR A 151 -72.70 9.70 68.53
CA THR A 151 -72.08 10.91 67.97
C THR A 151 -70.56 10.75 67.87
N VAL A 152 -69.90 10.22 68.91
CA VAL A 152 -68.45 9.96 68.91
C VAL A 152 -68.05 8.89 67.89
N ILE A 153 -68.83 7.81 67.77
CA ILE A 153 -68.60 6.77 66.74
C ILE A 153 -68.83 7.32 65.33
N GLY A 154 -69.83 8.20 65.15
CA GLY A 154 -70.08 8.89 63.89
C GLY A 154 -68.90 9.78 63.46
N GLU A 155 -68.37 10.60 64.36
CA GLU A 155 -67.21 11.46 64.09
C GLU A 155 -65.92 10.69 63.82
N ILE A 156 -65.69 9.57 64.51
CA ILE A 156 -64.55 8.67 64.24
C ILE A 156 -64.72 8.02 62.87
N SER A 157 -65.93 7.55 62.54
CA SER A 157 -66.23 6.95 61.24
C SER A 157 -66.06 7.95 60.09
N GLU A 158 -66.44 9.22 60.29
CA GLU A 158 -66.27 10.29 59.32
C GLU A 158 -64.79 10.64 59.11
N LYS A 159 -64.00 10.75 60.20
CA LYS A 159 -62.54 10.94 60.10
C LYS A 159 -61.84 9.79 59.36
N ILE A 160 -62.20 8.54 59.67
CA ILE A 160 -61.68 7.36 58.96
C ILE A 160 -62.06 7.41 57.48
N SER A 161 -63.29 7.77 57.16
CA SER A 161 -63.78 7.85 55.77
C SER A 161 -63.07 8.94 54.98
N GLU A 162 -62.86 10.11 55.59
CA GLU A 162 -62.17 11.23 54.95
C GLU A 162 -60.66 10.95 54.79
N GLU A 163 -60.02 10.32 55.78
CA GLU A 163 -58.62 9.89 55.68
C GLU A 163 -58.43 8.78 54.64
N LEU A 164 -59.37 7.83 54.56
CA LEU A 164 -59.39 6.79 53.53
C LEU A 164 -59.54 7.40 52.14
N LYS A 165 -60.48 8.33 51.96
CA LYS A 165 -60.70 9.06 50.70
C LYS A 165 -59.46 9.84 50.27
N ASN A 166 -58.82 10.52 51.22
CA ASN A 166 -57.57 11.25 50.96
C ASN A 166 -56.41 10.31 50.62
N SER A 167 -56.32 9.16 51.28
CA SER A 167 -55.30 8.13 51.01
C SER A 167 -55.49 7.49 49.63
N VAL A 168 -56.74 7.12 49.28
CA VAL A 168 -57.09 6.62 47.94
C VAL A 168 -56.75 7.64 46.86
N LYS A 169 -57.05 8.93 47.08
CA LYS A 169 -56.71 10.00 46.14
C LYS A 169 -55.19 10.18 45.98
N LYS A 170 -54.41 10.03 47.05
CA LYS A 170 -52.94 10.04 46.99
C LYS A 170 -52.40 8.85 46.20
N LEU A 171 -52.91 7.64 46.46
CA LEU A 171 -52.54 6.42 45.74
C LEU A 171 -52.84 6.52 44.24
N TRP A 172 -54.00 7.06 43.86
CA TRP A 172 -54.34 7.30 42.45
C TRP A 172 -53.35 8.25 41.75
N LYS A 173 -52.92 9.32 42.43
CA LYS A 173 -51.91 10.23 41.88
C LYS A 173 -50.56 9.55 41.72
N LEU A 174 -50.13 8.73 42.69
CA LEU A 174 -48.88 7.99 42.61
C LEU A 174 -48.91 6.97 41.46
N LEU A 175 -50.01 6.23 41.31
CA LEU A 175 -50.20 5.28 40.22
C LEU A 175 -50.10 5.96 38.85
N GLU A 176 -50.68 7.15 38.69
CA GLU A 176 -50.62 7.89 37.43
C GLU A 176 -49.21 8.41 37.12
N VAL A 177 -48.44 8.81 38.14
CA VAL A 177 -47.03 9.18 37.98
C VAL A 177 -46.20 7.97 37.57
N GLU A 178 -46.38 6.81 38.22
CA GLU A 178 -45.69 5.56 37.87
C GLU A 178 -46.05 5.11 36.45
N ARG A 179 -47.31 5.24 36.04
CA ARG A 179 -47.77 4.90 34.69
C ARG A 179 -47.02 5.72 33.62
N LYS A 180 -46.92 7.04 33.81
CA LYS A 180 -46.19 7.94 32.90
C LYS A 180 -44.69 7.67 32.87
N ALA A 181 -44.10 7.38 34.04
CA ALA A 181 -42.68 7.03 34.12
C ALA A 181 -42.38 5.72 33.36
N LYS A 182 -43.25 4.71 33.50
CA LYS A 182 -43.13 3.44 32.78
C LYS A 182 -43.26 3.62 31.26
N GLU A 183 -44.20 4.44 30.80
CA GLU A 183 -44.39 4.76 29.38
C GLU A 183 -43.11 5.40 28.79
N THR A 184 -42.55 6.38 29.50
CA THR A 184 -41.28 7.03 29.10
C THR A 184 -40.12 6.04 29.02
N LEU A 185 -40.01 5.11 29.97
CA LEU A 185 -38.99 4.06 29.95
C LEU A 185 -39.20 3.07 28.79
N CYS A 186 -40.45 2.72 28.47
CA CYS A 186 -40.76 1.87 27.32
C CYS A 186 -40.32 2.52 26.00
N ASP A 187 -40.55 3.82 25.84
CA ASP A 187 -40.12 4.57 24.66
C ASP A 187 -38.58 4.60 24.55
N GLN A 188 -37.88 4.89 25.65
CA GLN A 188 -36.41 4.85 25.69
C GLN A 188 -35.85 3.46 25.31
N ILE A 189 -36.47 2.39 25.81
CA ILE A 189 -36.09 1.02 25.46
C ILE A 189 -36.29 0.74 23.96
N MET A 190 -37.37 1.24 23.35
CA MET A 190 -37.61 1.09 21.92
C MET A 190 -36.54 1.81 21.09
N VAL A 191 -36.19 3.05 21.47
CA VAL A 191 -35.14 3.82 20.81
C VAL A 191 -33.80 3.10 20.90
N LEU A 192 -33.40 2.66 22.10
CA LEU A 192 -32.14 1.93 22.30
C LEU A 192 -32.08 0.63 21.50
N LYS A 193 -33.20 -0.08 21.36
CA LYS A 193 -33.27 -1.28 20.50
C LYS A 193 -33.09 -0.95 19.02
N ALA A 194 -33.68 0.15 18.54
CA ALA A 194 -33.54 0.59 17.17
C ALA A 194 -32.10 1.03 16.86
N ASP A 195 -31.47 1.76 17.78
CA ASP A 195 -30.08 2.20 17.62
C ASP A 195 -29.10 1.03 17.69
N LEU A 196 -29.33 0.05 18.57
CA LEU A 196 -28.54 -1.19 18.60
C LEU A 196 -28.65 -1.98 17.29
N ALA A 197 -29.84 -2.07 16.70
CA ALA A 197 -30.04 -2.74 15.42
C ALA A 197 -29.27 -2.02 14.29
N ARG A 198 -29.33 -0.69 14.27
CA ARG A 198 -28.61 0.14 13.30
C ARG A 198 -27.09 -0.02 13.43
N GLU A 199 -26.56 0.08 14.65
CA GLU A 199 -25.13 -0.07 14.91
C GLU A 199 -24.64 -1.47 14.54
N LYS A 200 -25.46 -2.50 14.79
CA LYS A 200 -25.14 -3.88 14.37
C LYS A 200 -25.03 -4.00 12.85
N ASP A 201 -25.92 -3.36 12.10
CA ASP A 201 -25.88 -3.40 10.64
C ASP A 201 -24.72 -2.58 10.06
N GLU A 202 -24.40 -1.43 10.66
CA GLU A 202 -23.23 -0.62 10.30
C GLU A 202 -21.92 -1.34 10.63
N SER A 203 -21.84 -1.98 11.81
CA SER A 203 -20.69 -2.80 12.19
C SER A 203 -20.46 -3.95 11.21
N LYS A 204 -21.52 -4.64 10.77
CA LYS A 204 -21.41 -5.68 9.73
C LYS A 204 -20.93 -5.14 8.38
N LYS A 205 -21.36 -3.93 8.00
CA LYS A 205 -20.86 -3.29 6.76
C LYS A 205 -19.38 -2.96 6.87
N ARG A 206 -18.94 -2.40 8.02
CA ARG A 206 -17.52 -2.13 8.29
C ARG A 206 -16.68 -3.40 8.28
N GLU A 207 -17.16 -4.47 8.91
CA GLU A 207 -16.48 -5.78 8.93
C GLU A 207 -16.32 -6.35 7.51
N LYS A 208 -17.37 -6.32 6.68
CA LYS A 208 -17.29 -6.77 5.28
C LYS A 208 -16.31 -5.94 4.44
N ALA A 209 -16.25 -4.63 4.66
CA ALA A 209 -15.29 -3.77 3.96
C ALA A 209 -13.86 -4.12 4.34
N ILE A 210 -13.57 -4.29 5.63
CA ILE A 210 -12.24 -4.69 6.13
C ILE A 210 -11.83 -6.06 5.56
N LEU A 211 -12.75 -7.03 5.54
CA LEU A 211 -12.48 -8.35 4.95
C LEU A 211 -12.15 -8.28 3.46
N HIS A 212 -12.87 -7.45 2.71
CA HIS A 212 -12.58 -7.24 1.30
C HIS A 212 -11.20 -6.60 1.10
N ASP A 213 -10.86 -5.56 1.88
CA ASP A 213 -9.58 -4.89 1.79
C ASP A 213 -8.41 -5.83 2.16
N LEU A 214 -8.61 -6.70 3.15
CA LEU A 214 -7.65 -7.76 3.48
C LEU A 214 -7.45 -8.74 2.32
N GLN A 215 -8.52 -9.20 1.66
CA GLN A 215 -8.42 -10.08 0.50
C GLN A 215 -7.67 -9.43 -0.67
N VAL A 216 -7.92 -8.15 -0.92
CA VAL A 216 -7.21 -7.39 -1.96
C VAL A 216 -5.71 -7.26 -1.59
N ALA A 217 -5.40 -6.98 -0.32
CA ALA A 217 -4.03 -6.89 0.15
C ALA A 217 -3.30 -8.25 0.03
N GLU A 218 -3.95 -9.36 0.41
CA GLU A 218 -3.41 -10.71 0.27
C GLU A 218 -3.10 -11.06 -1.19
N MET A 219 -4.02 -10.75 -2.11
CA MET A 219 -3.80 -10.96 -3.54
C MET A 219 -2.62 -10.13 -4.06
N THR A 220 -2.53 -8.87 -3.65
CA THR A 220 -1.42 -7.98 -4.01
C THR A 220 -0.08 -8.48 -3.49
N ILE A 221 -0.03 -8.96 -2.24
CA ILE A 221 1.18 -9.55 -1.66
C ILE A 221 1.60 -10.82 -2.41
N SER A 222 0.63 -11.65 -2.82
CA SER A 222 0.88 -12.85 -3.62
C SER A 222 1.52 -12.50 -4.98
N ASP A 223 0.96 -11.51 -5.68
CA ASP A 223 1.50 -11.03 -6.96
C ASP A 223 2.90 -10.44 -6.80
N MET A 224 3.12 -9.62 -5.78
CA MET A 224 4.45 -9.08 -5.46
C MET A 224 5.46 -10.20 -5.17
N LYS A 225 5.07 -11.24 -4.44
CA LYS A 225 5.93 -12.39 -4.14
C LYS A 225 6.34 -13.12 -5.42
N PHE A 226 5.42 -13.25 -6.37
CA PHE A 226 5.72 -13.86 -7.67
C PHE A 226 6.74 -13.02 -8.46
N GLU A 227 6.56 -11.70 -8.55
CA GLU A 227 7.50 -10.82 -9.24
C GLU A 227 8.89 -10.79 -8.58
N VAL A 228 8.95 -10.85 -7.24
CA VAL A 228 10.22 -10.96 -6.51
C VAL A 228 10.92 -12.28 -6.85
N LEU A 229 10.20 -13.39 -6.92
CA LEU A 229 10.79 -14.68 -7.30
C LEU A 229 11.31 -14.66 -8.73
N LYS A 230 10.54 -14.11 -9.68
CA LYS A 230 10.93 -13.95 -11.07
C LYS A 230 12.20 -13.08 -11.20
N THR A 231 12.20 -11.90 -10.60
CA THR A 231 13.36 -11.00 -10.60
C THR A 231 14.60 -11.66 -9.97
N ARG A 232 14.41 -12.43 -8.90
CA ARG A 232 15.50 -13.17 -8.26
C ARG A 232 16.09 -14.24 -9.18
N THR A 233 15.25 -14.94 -9.96
CA THR A 233 15.74 -15.93 -10.94
C THR A 233 16.48 -15.27 -12.09
N GLU A 234 15.97 -14.16 -12.62
CA GLU A 234 16.63 -13.37 -13.67
C GLU A 234 17.99 -12.84 -13.19
N ASN A 235 18.06 -12.29 -11.97
CA ASN A 235 19.32 -11.83 -11.39
C ASN A 235 20.35 -12.95 -11.22
N LYS A 236 19.92 -14.16 -10.81
CA LYS A 236 20.83 -15.32 -10.74
C LYS A 236 21.36 -15.73 -12.11
N ALA A 237 20.52 -15.68 -13.15
CA ALA A 237 20.94 -15.98 -14.51
C ALA A 237 21.96 -14.95 -15.03
N VAL A 238 21.70 -13.65 -14.81
CA VAL A 238 22.63 -12.58 -15.17
C VAL A 238 23.95 -12.70 -14.40
N GLN A 239 23.89 -13.03 -13.11
CA GLN A 239 25.10 -13.23 -12.30
C GLN A 239 25.94 -14.41 -12.83
N ALA A 240 25.31 -15.52 -13.21
CA ALA A 240 25.99 -16.66 -13.80
C ALA A 240 26.67 -16.28 -15.14
N GLU A 241 25.98 -15.53 -15.99
CA GLU A 241 26.55 -15.07 -17.27
C GLU A 241 27.70 -14.08 -17.08
N ASN A 242 27.59 -13.15 -16.12
CA ASN A 242 28.69 -12.26 -15.77
C ASN A 242 29.92 -13.02 -15.26
N SER A 243 29.72 -14.06 -14.44
CA SER A 243 30.83 -14.92 -14.00
C SER A 243 31.46 -15.72 -15.15
N ARG A 244 30.65 -16.18 -16.11
CA ARG A 244 31.13 -16.84 -17.34
C ARG A 244 31.98 -15.88 -18.18
N LEU A 245 31.46 -14.68 -18.45
CA LEU A 245 32.15 -13.64 -19.22
C LEU A 245 33.45 -13.19 -18.55
N LEU A 246 33.46 -13.04 -17.22
CA LEU A 246 34.68 -12.70 -16.48
C LEU A 246 35.76 -13.78 -16.63
N THR A 247 35.37 -15.05 -16.57
CA THR A 247 36.30 -16.17 -16.80
C THR A 247 36.82 -16.17 -18.23
N GLU A 248 35.96 -15.95 -19.23
CA GLU A 248 36.35 -15.86 -20.64
C GLU A 248 37.33 -14.71 -20.89
N LEU A 249 37.11 -13.57 -20.24
CA LEU A 249 37.99 -12.40 -20.33
C LEU A 249 39.38 -12.72 -19.76
N LYS A 250 39.46 -13.33 -18.57
CA LYS A 250 40.74 -13.76 -17.98
C LYS A 250 41.50 -14.74 -18.88
N MET A 251 40.81 -15.74 -19.44
CA MET A 251 41.42 -16.69 -20.38
C MET A 251 41.96 -15.99 -21.63
N LYS A 252 41.25 -14.98 -22.15
CA LYS A 252 41.74 -14.18 -23.29
C LYS A 252 42.94 -13.33 -22.90
N GLU A 253 42.95 -12.71 -21.74
CA GLU A 253 44.09 -11.94 -21.24
C GLU A 253 45.35 -12.82 -21.10
N GLU A 254 45.23 -14.01 -20.52
CA GLU A 254 46.33 -14.98 -20.40
C GLU A 254 46.84 -15.44 -21.78
N ASN A 255 45.92 -15.70 -22.73
CA ASN A 255 46.30 -16.04 -24.11
C ASN A 255 47.04 -14.88 -24.81
N TYR A 256 46.59 -13.64 -24.63
CA TYR A 256 47.28 -12.48 -25.20
C TYR A 256 48.66 -12.29 -24.59
N LEU A 257 48.79 -12.49 -23.28
CA LEU A 257 50.08 -12.40 -22.59
C LEU A 257 51.06 -13.44 -23.15
N THR A 258 50.60 -14.68 -23.30
CA THR A 258 51.38 -15.78 -23.91
C THR A 258 51.78 -15.47 -25.36
N GLN A 259 50.86 -14.92 -26.16
CA GLN A 259 51.20 -14.48 -27.52
C GLN A 259 52.25 -13.35 -27.51
N MET A 260 52.15 -12.40 -26.58
CA MET A 260 53.11 -11.31 -26.45
C MET A 260 54.50 -11.83 -26.07
N GLU A 261 54.58 -12.82 -25.18
CA GLU A 261 55.84 -13.51 -24.84
C GLU A 261 56.42 -14.22 -26.07
N HIS A 262 55.60 -14.96 -26.82
CA HIS A 262 56.06 -15.58 -28.07
C HIS A 262 56.60 -14.56 -29.08
N PHE A 263 55.94 -13.41 -29.28
CA PHE A 263 56.44 -12.36 -30.16
C PHE A 263 57.74 -11.73 -29.64
N LYS A 264 57.88 -11.60 -28.32
CA LYS A 264 59.10 -11.10 -27.69
C LYS A 264 60.27 -12.07 -27.88
N ASP A 265 60.03 -13.35 -27.69
CA ASP A 265 61.04 -14.40 -27.91
C ASP A 265 61.45 -14.47 -29.37
N LEU A 266 60.48 -14.43 -30.29
CA LEU A 266 60.75 -14.39 -31.73
C LEU A 266 61.57 -13.14 -32.10
N ARG A 267 61.25 -11.97 -31.54
CA ARG A 267 62.04 -10.76 -31.74
C ARG A 267 63.47 -10.92 -31.24
N ASN A 268 63.67 -11.48 -30.05
CA ASN A 268 65.01 -11.74 -29.50
C ASN A 268 65.80 -12.71 -30.39
N GLU A 269 65.15 -13.74 -30.92
CA GLU A 269 65.76 -14.69 -31.87
C GLU A 269 66.16 -13.98 -33.18
N PHE A 270 65.30 -13.14 -33.74
CA PHE A 270 65.63 -12.29 -34.90
C PHE A 270 66.79 -11.34 -34.63
N GLU A 271 66.78 -10.61 -33.50
CA GLU A 271 67.87 -9.71 -33.11
C GLU A 271 69.19 -10.47 -32.93
N SER A 272 69.17 -11.69 -32.36
CA SER A 272 70.37 -12.51 -32.18
C SER A 272 70.89 -13.13 -33.49
N THR A 273 70.00 -13.56 -34.38
CA THR A 273 70.36 -14.19 -35.67
C THR A 273 70.84 -13.16 -36.69
N TYR A 274 70.30 -11.95 -36.65
CA TYR A 274 70.61 -10.87 -37.61
C TYR A 274 71.42 -9.72 -37.02
N ALA A 275 72.02 -9.87 -35.83
CA ALA A 275 72.90 -8.86 -35.22
C ALA A 275 73.99 -8.36 -36.20
N SER A 276 74.51 -9.27 -37.04
CA SER A 276 75.51 -8.99 -38.08
C SER A 276 74.97 -8.17 -39.25
N SER A 277 73.70 -8.39 -39.63
CA SER A 277 72.99 -7.65 -40.70
C SER A 277 72.58 -6.24 -40.22
N SER A 278 72.14 -6.13 -38.97
CA SER A 278 71.85 -4.86 -38.30
C SER A 278 73.08 -3.95 -38.26
N CYS A 279 74.28 -4.48 -38.01
CA CYS A 279 75.53 -3.71 -38.07
C CYS A 279 75.84 -3.15 -39.48
N LEU A 280 75.47 -3.86 -40.55
CA LEU A 280 75.62 -3.39 -41.93
C LEU A 280 74.56 -2.34 -42.29
N LEU A 281 73.30 -2.54 -41.89
CA LEU A 281 72.22 -1.56 -42.07
C LEU A 281 72.45 -0.29 -41.27
N GLN A 282 72.88 -0.38 -40.01
CA GLN A 282 73.27 0.75 -39.18
C GLN A 282 74.42 1.54 -39.83
N LYS A 283 75.44 0.86 -40.37
CA LYS A 283 76.50 1.52 -41.14
C LYS A 283 75.94 2.21 -42.40
N ILE A 284 75.02 1.58 -43.12
CA ILE A 284 74.38 2.17 -44.31
C ILE A 284 73.52 3.40 -43.94
N ASP A 285 72.79 3.35 -42.82
CA ASP A 285 71.98 4.47 -42.31
C ASP A 285 72.86 5.61 -41.78
N ASP A 286 73.97 5.29 -41.11
CA ASP A 286 75.00 6.24 -40.69
C ASP A 286 75.67 6.92 -41.91
N PHE A 287 75.80 6.21 -43.04
CA PHE A 287 76.26 6.79 -44.33
C PHE A 287 75.16 7.56 -45.09
N SER A 288 73.88 7.22 -44.89
CA SER A 288 72.71 7.77 -45.57
C SER A 288 72.15 9.04 -44.88
N GLY A 289 72.45 9.23 -43.59
CA GLY A 289 72.00 10.38 -42.80
C GLY A 289 70.48 10.46 -42.58
N LYS A 290 69.73 9.42 -42.93
CA LYS A 290 68.27 9.34 -42.77
C LYS A 290 67.95 8.38 -41.64
N ASN A 291 67.82 8.93 -40.43
CA ASN A 291 67.44 8.17 -39.25
C ASN A 291 65.90 8.07 -39.18
N ASP A 292 65.34 6.91 -39.51
CA ASP A 292 63.88 6.66 -39.49
C ASP A 292 63.25 6.92 -38.11
N ASN A 293 64.03 6.82 -37.03
CA ASN A 293 63.58 7.15 -35.67
C ASN A 293 63.15 8.62 -35.54
N THR A 294 63.79 9.54 -36.27
CA THR A 294 63.45 10.96 -36.21
C THR A 294 62.08 11.24 -36.84
N TYR A 295 61.69 10.47 -37.87
CA TYR A 295 60.37 10.59 -38.49
C TYR A 295 59.26 9.96 -37.62
N GLN A 296 59.53 8.83 -36.97
CA GLN A 296 58.61 8.22 -36.00
C GLN A 296 58.33 9.16 -34.81
N ASP A 297 59.36 9.79 -34.25
CA ASP A 297 59.18 10.75 -33.15
C ASP A 297 58.39 12.00 -33.60
N GLN A 298 58.63 12.49 -34.82
CA GLN A 298 57.85 13.59 -35.38
C GLN A 298 56.38 13.21 -35.62
N ILE A 299 56.10 11.98 -36.07
CA ILE A 299 54.73 11.49 -36.25
C ILE A 299 54.03 11.38 -34.89
N LYS A 300 54.72 10.84 -33.88
CA LYS A 300 54.18 10.70 -32.52
C LYS A 300 53.85 12.06 -31.89
N ASN A 301 54.73 13.05 -32.04
CA ASN A 301 54.48 14.42 -31.60
C ASN A 301 53.29 15.05 -32.34
N LYS A 302 53.14 14.79 -33.64
CA LYS A 302 51.98 15.26 -34.43
C LYS A 302 50.68 14.60 -33.98
N ASP A 303 50.68 13.30 -33.68
CA ASP A 303 49.52 12.58 -33.18
C ASP A 303 49.08 13.07 -31.79
N GLU A 304 50.02 13.39 -30.91
CA GLU A 304 49.72 14.02 -29.61
C GLU A 304 49.11 15.41 -29.81
N THR A 305 49.67 16.22 -30.71
CA THR A 305 49.11 17.54 -31.08
C THR A 305 47.68 17.40 -31.63
N ILE A 306 47.43 16.39 -32.47
CA ILE A 306 46.09 16.12 -33.03
C ILE A 306 45.10 15.70 -31.94
N LYS A 307 45.52 14.89 -30.96
CA LYS A 307 44.67 14.49 -29.83
C LYS A 307 44.29 15.69 -28.96
N GLU A 308 45.23 16.60 -28.72
CA GLU A 308 45.00 17.82 -27.95
C GLU A 308 44.04 18.77 -28.66
N LEU A 309 44.25 19.03 -29.95
CA LEU A 309 43.32 19.81 -30.77
C LEU A 309 41.92 19.18 -30.83
N ASN A 310 41.81 17.85 -30.91
CA ASN A 310 40.52 17.17 -30.88
C ASN A 310 39.80 17.32 -29.53
N ARG A 311 40.54 17.39 -28.42
CA ARG A 311 40.00 17.66 -27.09
C ARG A 311 39.48 19.10 -27.02
N GLU A 312 40.28 20.08 -27.45
CA GLU A 312 39.87 21.50 -27.49
C GLU A 312 38.65 21.73 -28.38
N VAL A 313 38.59 21.11 -29.56
CA VAL A 313 37.42 21.17 -30.45
C VAL A 313 36.18 20.57 -29.80
N SER A 314 36.34 19.48 -29.04
CA SER A 314 35.24 18.84 -28.32
C SER A 314 34.73 19.73 -27.18
N GLU A 315 35.63 20.38 -26.45
CA GLU A 315 35.30 21.35 -25.39
C GLU A 315 34.62 22.59 -25.96
N LEU A 316 35.10 23.13 -27.08
CA LEU A 316 34.46 24.24 -27.79
C LEU A 316 33.07 23.85 -28.32
N LYS A 317 32.87 22.62 -28.79
CA LYS A 317 31.53 22.12 -29.18
C LYS A 317 30.58 22.08 -27.99
N ILE A 318 31.06 21.69 -26.81
CA ILE A 318 30.27 21.67 -25.57
C ILE A 318 29.94 23.10 -25.12
N LEU A 319 30.93 24.00 -25.14
CA LEU A 319 30.73 25.41 -24.79
C LEU A 319 29.76 26.10 -25.74
N ASN A 320 29.85 25.84 -27.04
CA ASN A 320 28.93 26.39 -28.03
C ASN A 320 27.49 25.86 -27.84
N LYS A 321 27.33 24.56 -27.50
CA LYS A 321 26.01 24.02 -27.10
C LYS A 321 25.46 24.72 -25.84
N SER A 322 26.31 24.98 -24.86
CA SER A 322 25.93 25.70 -23.63
C SER A 322 25.51 27.15 -23.91
N ILE A 323 26.24 27.86 -24.78
CA ILE A 323 25.90 29.22 -25.22
C ILE A 323 24.59 29.23 -26.03
N LEU A 324 24.36 28.22 -26.88
CA LEU A 324 23.11 28.10 -27.63
C LEU A 324 21.91 27.88 -26.69
N LEU A 325 22.08 27.05 -25.65
CA LEU A 325 21.06 26.82 -24.62
C LEU A 325 20.78 28.08 -23.79
N SER A 326 21.81 28.84 -23.42
CA SER A 326 21.63 30.10 -22.67
C SER A 326 21.00 31.21 -23.52
N GLN A 327 21.22 31.20 -24.84
CA GLN A 327 20.51 32.10 -25.77
C GLN A 327 19.06 31.68 -26.03
N GLN A 328 18.72 30.39 -25.94
CA GLN A 328 17.32 29.93 -26.02
C GLN A 328 16.49 30.31 -24.78
N ILE A 329 17.11 30.41 -23.59
CA ILE A 329 16.41 30.78 -22.35
C ILE A 329 15.93 32.25 -22.36
N ASN A 330 16.55 33.12 -23.18
CA ASN A 330 16.24 34.55 -23.23
C ASN A 330 15.49 35.01 -24.49
N ARG A 331 15.03 34.08 -25.35
CA ARG A 331 14.09 34.43 -26.43
C ARG A 331 12.66 34.37 -25.89
N PRO A 332 11.78 35.35 -26.20
CA PRO A 332 10.35 35.15 -26.01
C PRO A 332 9.96 33.87 -26.79
N ASP A 333 9.22 32.97 -26.15
CA ASP A 333 8.82 31.72 -26.78
C ASP A 333 8.13 32.03 -28.11
N GLU A 334 8.56 31.40 -29.19
CA GLU A 334 7.98 31.55 -30.53
C GLU A 334 6.45 31.31 -30.50
N ILE A 335 6.00 30.48 -29.56
CA ILE A 335 4.59 30.24 -29.26
C ILE A 335 3.92 31.50 -28.68
N ASP A 336 4.55 32.19 -27.71
CA ASP A 336 4.00 33.40 -27.07
C ASP A 336 3.85 34.56 -28.08
N GLU A 337 4.84 34.73 -28.98
CA GLU A 337 4.79 35.76 -30.02
C GLU A 337 3.70 35.47 -31.07
N LEU A 338 3.64 34.23 -31.58
CA LEU A 338 2.62 33.80 -32.54
C LEU A 338 1.21 33.80 -31.92
N LEU A 339 1.08 33.40 -30.65
CA LEU A 339 -0.19 33.43 -29.93
C LEU A 339 -0.69 34.86 -29.75
N HIS A 340 0.19 35.79 -29.38
CA HIS A 340 -0.18 37.20 -29.27
C HIS A 340 -0.58 37.78 -30.63
N GLN A 341 0.18 37.47 -31.69
CA GLN A 341 -0.11 37.94 -33.05
C GLN A 341 -1.49 37.44 -33.52
N LYS A 342 -1.76 36.14 -33.37
CA LYS A 342 -3.00 35.50 -33.81
C LYS A 342 -4.21 35.91 -32.98
N SER A 343 -4.05 36.04 -31.67
CA SER A 343 -5.13 36.51 -30.78
C SER A 343 -5.57 37.94 -31.13
N LYS A 344 -4.61 38.82 -31.45
CA LYS A 344 -4.88 40.18 -31.91
C LYS A 344 -5.52 40.21 -33.29
N GLN A 345 -5.06 39.38 -34.23
CA GLN A 345 -5.61 39.28 -35.58
C GLN A 345 -7.07 38.79 -35.59
N LEU A 346 -7.38 37.79 -34.77
CA LEU A 346 -8.68 37.10 -34.74
C LEU A 346 -9.68 37.70 -33.74
N LYS A 347 -9.29 38.76 -33.01
CA LYS A 347 -10.11 39.42 -31.97
C LYS A 347 -10.71 38.44 -30.96
N ILE A 348 -9.90 37.49 -30.50
CA ILE A 348 -10.35 36.45 -29.56
C ILE A 348 -10.72 37.10 -28.22
N VAL A 349 -11.93 36.81 -27.74
CA VAL A 349 -12.42 37.30 -26.44
C VAL A 349 -12.04 36.28 -25.36
N GLY A 350 -10.92 36.51 -24.68
CA GLY A 350 -10.42 35.69 -23.58
C GLY A 350 -8.92 35.88 -23.34
N HIS A 351 -8.45 35.56 -22.13
CA HIS A 351 -7.03 35.65 -21.78
C HIS A 351 -6.36 34.28 -21.82
N PHE A 352 -5.16 34.24 -22.40
CA PHE A 352 -4.28 33.08 -22.35
C PHE A 352 -3.32 33.22 -21.17
N PHE A 353 -3.24 32.19 -20.33
CA PHE A 353 -2.26 32.13 -19.25
C PHE A 353 -1.39 30.89 -19.42
N LYS A 354 -0.10 31.03 -19.11
CA LYS A 354 0.88 29.95 -19.16
C LYS A 354 0.94 29.26 -17.80
N ASP A 355 0.61 27.98 -17.77
CA ASP A 355 0.71 27.13 -16.58
C ASP A 355 2.19 26.74 -16.35
N GLN A 356 2.57 26.52 -15.09
CA GLN A 356 3.96 26.20 -14.69
C GLN A 356 4.45 24.87 -15.33
N GLU A 357 3.54 24.04 -15.84
CA GLU A 357 3.81 22.78 -16.55
C GLU A 357 3.89 22.91 -18.10
N GLN A 358 4.23 24.09 -18.64
CA GLN A 358 4.31 24.36 -20.10
C GLN A 358 2.98 24.19 -20.87
N GLY A 359 1.83 24.21 -20.20
CA GLY A 359 0.51 24.22 -20.82
C GLY A 359 -0.07 25.64 -20.94
N TYR A 360 -0.88 25.91 -21.97
CA TYR A 360 -1.64 27.17 -22.05
C TYR A 360 -3.05 26.94 -21.53
N VAL A 361 -3.64 27.93 -20.87
CA VAL A 361 -5.03 27.89 -20.40
C VAL A 361 -5.82 29.02 -21.06
N PHE A 362 -6.96 28.68 -21.66
CA PHE A 362 -7.90 29.62 -22.24
C PHE A 362 -9.30 29.35 -21.69
N ASN A 363 -9.95 30.35 -21.08
CA ASN A 363 -11.27 30.23 -20.44
C ASN A 363 -11.40 28.96 -19.56
N SER A 364 -10.43 28.76 -18.67
CA SER A 364 -10.35 27.63 -17.73
C SER A 364 -10.21 26.23 -18.37
N LYS A 365 -9.88 26.16 -19.66
CA LYS A 365 -9.55 24.91 -20.36
C LYS A 365 -8.06 24.89 -20.72
N ARG A 366 -7.38 23.77 -20.40
CA ARG A 366 -6.00 23.52 -20.85
C ARG A 366 -6.00 23.30 -22.37
N ILE A 367 -5.17 24.06 -23.07
CA ILE A 367 -4.88 23.99 -24.51
C ILE A 367 -3.40 23.64 -24.67
N VAL A 368 -3.13 22.70 -25.57
CA VAL A 368 -1.76 22.34 -25.96
C VAL A 368 -1.46 23.01 -27.29
N LEU A 369 -0.46 23.90 -27.28
CA LEU A 369 0.01 24.66 -28.44
C LEU A 369 1.36 24.10 -28.90
N ILE A 370 1.55 24.02 -30.22
CA ILE A 370 2.83 23.66 -30.84
C ILE A 370 3.04 24.51 -32.09
N VAL A 371 4.30 24.86 -32.36
CA VAL A 371 4.68 25.52 -33.62
C VAL A 371 5.32 24.48 -34.54
N LYS A 372 4.80 24.38 -35.76
CA LYS A 372 5.37 23.54 -36.81
C LYS A 372 5.49 24.36 -38.08
N SER A 373 6.71 24.49 -38.59
CA SER A 373 7.01 25.27 -39.82
C SER A 373 6.46 26.71 -39.78
N GLY A 374 6.54 27.37 -38.62
CA GLY A 374 6.03 28.74 -38.42
C GLY A 374 4.51 28.87 -38.29
N GLN A 375 3.76 27.76 -38.29
CA GLN A 375 2.31 27.75 -38.06
C GLN A 375 2.00 27.29 -36.63
N LEU A 376 1.15 28.06 -35.94
CA LEU A 376 0.63 27.71 -34.61
C LEU A 376 -0.50 26.67 -34.73
N LEU A 377 -0.33 25.53 -34.07
CA LEU A 377 -1.28 24.41 -34.07
C LEU A 377 -1.79 24.13 -32.65
N CYS A 378 -3.07 23.75 -32.54
CA CYS A 378 -3.73 23.32 -31.31
C CYS A 378 -4.03 21.83 -31.35
N LYS A 379 -3.83 21.13 -30.22
CA LYS A 379 -4.26 19.74 -30.08
C LYS A 379 -5.79 19.66 -29.84
N HIS A 380 -6.49 18.90 -30.67
CA HIS A 380 -7.91 18.59 -30.51
C HIS A 380 -8.09 17.06 -30.54
N GLY A 381 -8.23 16.43 -29.35
CA GLY A 381 -8.21 14.98 -29.24
C GLY A 381 -6.85 14.39 -29.62
N SER A 382 -6.82 13.51 -30.64
CA SER A 382 -5.62 12.85 -31.17
C SER A 382 -4.98 13.56 -32.36
N ILE A 383 -5.57 14.66 -32.85
CA ILE A 383 -5.11 15.40 -34.04
C ILE A 383 -4.67 16.82 -33.69
N TYR A 384 -3.78 17.39 -34.51
CA TYR A 384 -3.37 18.79 -34.44
C TYR A 384 -4.08 19.58 -35.54
N LYS A 385 -4.75 20.66 -35.15
CA LYS A 385 -5.47 21.57 -36.05
C LYS A 385 -4.80 22.95 -36.07
N PRO A 386 -4.90 23.72 -37.17
CA PRO A 386 -4.55 25.13 -37.18
C PRO A 386 -5.22 25.90 -36.02
N PHE A 387 -4.50 26.86 -35.45
CA PHE A 387 -4.99 27.66 -34.32
C PHE A 387 -6.33 28.34 -34.62
N GLU A 388 -6.49 28.88 -35.83
CA GLU A 388 -7.74 29.51 -36.30
C GLU A 388 -8.91 28.51 -36.26
N GLU A 389 -8.73 27.34 -36.88
CA GLU A 389 -9.76 26.31 -36.97
C GLU A 389 -10.17 25.80 -35.57
N TYR A 390 -9.19 25.66 -34.67
CA TYR A 390 -9.46 25.27 -33.30
C TYR A 390 -10.28 26.32 -32.55
N MET A 391 -9.90 27.61 -32.66
CA MET A 391 -10.59 28.70 -31.99
C MET A 391 -12.01 28.91 -32.52
N GLU A 392 -12.23 28.71 -33.82
CA GLU A 392 -13.57 28.64 -34.42
C GLU A 392 -14.38 27.47 -33.85
N SER A 393 -13.78 26.28 -33.72
CA SER A 393 -14.48 25.07 -33.22
C SER A 393 -14.96 25.19 -31.77
N ILE A 394 -14.29 26.00 -30.96
CA ILE A 394 -14.69 26.27 -29.56
C ILE A 394 -15.53 27.54 -29.41
N GLY A 395 -15.90 28.18 -30.52
CA GLY A 395 -16.73 29.39 -30.53
C GLY A 395 -16.02 30.66 -30.02
N ALA A 396 -14.69 30.66 -29.99
CA ALA A 396 -13.87 31.79 -29.54
C ALA A 396 -13.70 32.88 -30.63
N ILE A 397 -14.08 32.56 -31.87
CA ILE A 397 -14.12 33.48 -33.02
C ILE A 397 -15.56 33.55 -33.50
N VAL A 398 -16.14 34.75 -33.50
CA VAL A 398 -17.48 35.00 -34.04
C VAL A 398 -17.31 35.68 -35.39
N HIS A 399 -17.60 34.97 -36.47
CA HIS A 399 -17.73 35.58 -37.79
C HIS A 399 -19.13 36.19 -37.92
N ASP A 400 -19.21 37.52 -37.99
CA ASP A 400 -20.37 38.20 -38.55
C ASP A 400 -20.45 37.89 -40.05
N LYS A 401 -21.08 36.77 -40.44
CA LYS A 401 -21.69 36.56 -41.78
C LYS A 401 -22.46 35.22 -41.91
N ASN A 402 -23.79 35.38 -42.04
CA ASN A 402 -24.84 34.58 -42.69
C ASN A 402 -24.68 33.05 -42.93
N PRO A 403 -25.69 32.23 -42.54
CA PRO A 403 -25.72 30.81 -42.85
C PRO A 403 -26.20 30.58 -44.29
N SER A 404 -25.32 30.21 -45.21
CA SER A 404 -25.75 29.59 -46.47
C SER A 404 -25.91 28.08 -46.26
N HIS A 405 -27.15 27.65 -46.10
CA HIS A 405 -27.55 26.24 -46.14
C HIS A 405 -26.92 25.51 -47.33
N LYS A 406 -26.15 24.44 -47.06
CA LYS A 406 -26.01 23.32 -48.00
C LYS A 406 -26.40 22.03 -47.31
N ARG A 407 -27.63 21.66 -47.63
CA ARG A 407 -28.32 20.38 -47.46
C ARG A 407 -27.38 19.22 -47.79
N ILE A 408 -27.07 18.36 -46.83
CA ILE A 408 -26.60 17.00 -47.07
C ILE A 408 -27.57 16.04 -46.38
N ARG A 409 -28.01 15.07 -47.18
CA ARG A 409 -29.11 14.14 -46.95
C ARG A 409 -28.88 13.25 -45.73
N SER A 410 -29.94 13.09 -44.94
CA SER A 410 -30.15 12.01 -44.00
C SER A 410 -30.11 10.66 -44.74
N HIS A 411 -29.24 9.76 -44.30
CA HIS A 411 -29.45 8.32 -44.49
C HIS A 411 -29.69 7.70 -43.12
N ASP A 412 -30.71 6.85 -43.11
CA ASP A 412 -31.41 6.30 -41.95
C ASP A 412 -30.51 5.54 -40.97
N LEU A 413 -30.70 5.87 -39.70
CA LEU A 413 -30.36 5.03 -38.55
C LEU A 413 -31.44 3.97 -38.41
N GLU A 414 -31.21 2.77 -38.95
CA GLU A 414 -31.89 1.58 -38.45
C GLU A 414 -31.16 1.04 -37.23
N SER A 415 -31.91 0.98 -36.14
CA SER A 415 -31.55 0.38 -34.87
C SER A 415 -31.17 -1.09 -35.02
N LYS A 416 -30.08 -1.50 -34.38
CA LYS A 416 -29.98 -2.81 -33.73
C LYS A 416 -28.96 -2.72 -32.59
N GLY A 417 -29.48 -2.83 -31.37
CA GLY A 417 -28.68 -2.96 -30.19
C GLY A 417 -27.86 -4.25 -30.24
N SER A 418 -26.63 -4.18 -29.74
CA SER A 418 -25.91 -5.36 -29.30
C SER A 418 -24.93 -4.96 -28.20
N SER A 419 -25.01 -5.74 -27.13
CA SER A 419 -24.21 -5.68 -25.92
C SER A 419 -22.71 -5.78 -26.22
N SER A 420 -21.90 -4.93 -25.60
CA SER A 420 -20.46 -5.17 -25.47
C SER A 420 -20.10 -5.46 -24.02
N LYS A 421 -20.12 -6.76 -23.68
CA LYS A 421 -19.26 -7.33 -22.63
C LYS A 421 -17.81 -7.07 -23.04
N LEU A 422 -17.07 -6.39 -22.18
CA LEU A 422 -15.61 -6.23 -22.30
C LEU A 422 -14.94 -7.60 -22.14
N GLY A 423 -14.54 -8.19 -23.27
CA GLY A 423 -13.60 -9.30 -23.33
C GLY A 423 -12.16 -8.81 -23.19
N ARG A 424 -11.37 -9.53 -22.39
CA ARG A 424 -9.93 -9.36 -22.19
C ARG A 424 -9.15 -9.33 -23.53
N PRO A 425 -8.15 -8.45 -23.71
CA PRO A 425 -7.18 -8.59 -24.78
C PRO A 425 -6.13 -9.65 -24.41
N GLY A 426 -6.08 -10.72 -25.20
CA GLY A 426 -5.02 -11.72 -25.19
C GLY A 426 -3.76 -11.22 -25.91
N LEU A 427 -2.64 -11.71 -25.41
CA LEU A 427 -1.26 -11.53 -25.87
C LEU A 427 -1.08 -11.78 -27.38
N CYS A 428 -0.54 -10.79 -28.09
CA CYS A 428 0.09 -10.98 -29.40
C CYS A 428 1.53 -11.50 -29.19
N ARG A 429 1.80 -12.75 -29.57
CA ARG A 429 3.17 -13.22 -29.86
C ARG A 429 3.38 -13.21 -31.36
N SER A 430 4.32 -12.40 -31.80
CA SER A 430 4.83 -12.35 -33.17
C SER A 430 5.77 -13.52 -33.46
N HIS A 431 5.62 -13.99 -34.69
CA HIS A 431 6.37 -14.98 -35.47
C HIS A 431 7.87 -15.15 -35.21
N LEU A 432 8.33 -16.40 -35.36
CA LEU A 432 9.49 -16.75 -36.20
C LEU A 432 9.40 -18.24 -36.59
N LYS A 433 9.17 -18.49 -37.88
CA LYS A 433 9.36 -19.79 -38.54
C LYS A 433 10.81 -19.88 -39.00
N SER A 434 11.46 -21.02 -38.80
CA SER A 434 12.36 -21.65 -39.78
C SER A 434 12.49 -23.14 -39.49
N PRO A 435 12.74 -23.98 -40.52
CA PRO A 435 12.38 -25.39 -40.54
C PRO A 435 13.57 -26.29 -40.18
N ILE A 436 13.31 -27.44 -39.55
CA ILE A 436 14.29 -28.53 -39.48
C ILE A 436 13.71 -29.78 -40.15
N SER A 437 14.54 -30.27 -41.06
CA SER A 437 14.48 -31.44 -41.90
C SER A 437 14.31 -32.75 -41.13
N ASN A 438 13.57 -33.68 -41.72
CA ASN A 438 13.56 -35.10 -41.37
C ASN A 438 14.85 -35.83 -41.81
N ASN A 439 15.06 -36.99 -41.18
CA ASN A 439 15.92 -38.13 -41.53
C ASN A 439 17.42 -38.02 -41.25
N HIS A 440 17.92 -38.69 -40.20
CA HIS A 440 18.33 -40.10 -40.25
C HIS A 440 18.52 -40.68 -38.84
#